data_AF-A0A6B3EG48-F1
#
_entry.id   AF-A0A6B3EG48-F1
#
_cell.length_a   1.000
_cell.length_b   1.000
_cell.length_c   1.000
_cell.angle_alpha   90.00
_cell.angle_beta   90.00
_cell.angle_gamma   90.00
#
_symmetry.space_group_name_H-M   'P 1'
#
loop_
_entity.id
_entity.type
_entity.pdbx_description
1 polymer ?
#
loop_
_entity_poly.entity_id
_entity_poly.type
_entity_poly.pdbx_seq_one_letter_code
_entity_poly.pdbx_strand_id
1 'polypeptide(L)' 'MAHDAIDLSGRHFLKELDFGAAEFRSLIDLAARLKAAKRAGTEVPRLRGRNIALIFEKTSTRTRAAFE' A
#
# COMPACT_ATOMS: atom_id res chain seq x y z
N MET A 1 -12.17 -12.85 -12.34
CA MET A 1 -10.79 -12.69 -12.86
C MET A 1 -10.07 -11.78 -11.89
N ALA A 2 -8.95 -12.22 -11.31
CA ALA A 2 -8.19 -11.39 -10.38
C ALA A 2 -7.60 -10.22 -11.18
N HIS A 3 -8.13 -9.00 -11.00
CA HIS A 3 -7.40 -7.82 -11.43
C HIS A 3 -6.21 -7.69 -10.50
N ASP A 4 -5.04 -8.06 -11.01
CA ASP A 4 -3.79 -7.63 -10.39
C ASP A 4 -3.78 -6.10 -10.37
N ALA A 5 -3.25 -5.56 -9.28
CA ALA A 5 -3.11 -4.12 -9.15
C ALA A 5 -2.20 -3.62 -10.27
N ILE A 6 -2.48 -2.43 -10.80
CA ILE A 6 -1.61 -1.76 -11.75
C ILE A 6 -0.20 -1.68 -11.14
N ASP A 7 0.81 -2.06 -11.91
CA ASP A 7 2.21 -2.03 -11.46
C ASP A 7 2.69 -0.58 -11.30
N LEU A 8 3.16 -0.27 -10.09
CA LEU A 8 3.71 1.04 -9.71
C LEU A 8 5.19 0.90 -9.27
N SER A 9 5.84 -0.21 -9.60
CA SER A 9 7.23 -0.46 -9.22
C SER A 9 8.17 0.66 -9.70
N GLY A 10 9.10 1.07 -8.84
CA GLY A 10 10.06 2.14 -9.14
C GLY A 10 9.50 3.57 -9.18
N ARG A 11 8.20 3.77 -8.90
CA ARG A 11 7.59 5.11 -8.90
C ARG A 11 7.56 5.73 -7.51
N HIS A 12 7.77 7.05 -7.45
CA HIS A 12 7.57 7.83 -6.24
C HIS A 12 6.09 8.19 -6.05
N PHE A 13 5.60 8.10 -4.83
CA PHE A 13 4.28 8.61 -4.43
C PHE A 13 4.50 9.93 -3.66
N LEU A 14 4.44 11.06 -4.37
CA LEU A 14 4.70 12.39 -3.77
C LEU A 14 3.41 13.18 -3.55
N LYS A 15 2.51 13.16 -4.52
CA LYS A 15 1.18 13.76 -4.43
C LYS A 15 0.16 12.93 -5.20
N GLU A 16 -1.10 13.07 -4.84
CA GLU A 16 -2.20 12.36 -5.46
C GLU A 16 -2.33 12.68 -6.95
N LEU A 17 -2.08 13.91 -7.36
CA LEU A 17 -2.17 14.32 -8.76
C LEU A 17 -1.15 13.65 -9.69
N ASP A 18 -0.16 12.92 -9.15
CA ASP A 18 0.79 12.12 -9.93
C ASP A 18 0.21 10.79 -10.45
N PHE A 19 -1.03 10.46 -10.04
CA PHE A 19 -1.68 9.19 -10.35
C PHE A 19 -2.99 9.41 -11.11
N GLY A 20 -3.22 8.54 -12.10
CA GLY A 20 -4.47 8.48 -12.82
C GLY A 20 -5.61 7.88 -11.99
N ALA A 21 -6.84 8.16 -12.38
CA ALA A 21 -8.01 7.64 -11.67
C ALA A 21 -8.07 6.09 -11.65
N ALA A 22 -7.58 5.43 -12.70
CA ALA A 22 -7.50 3.97 -12.74
C ALA A 22 -6.45 3.40 -11.75
N GLU A 23 -5.31 4.08 -11.61
CA GLU A 23 -4.25 3.70 -10.67
C GLU A 23 -4.74 3.81 -9.23
N PHE A 24 -5.44 4.90 -8.90
CA PHE A 24 -6.06 5.04 -7.58
C PHE A 24 -7.12 3.99 -7.30
N ARG A 25 -8.02 3.72 -8.25
CA ARG A 25 -9.03 2.67 -8.07
C ARG A 25 -8.36 1.31 -7.81
N SER A 26 -7.31 0.99 -8.55
CA SER A 26 -6.50 -0.20 -8.33
C SER A 26 -5.91 -0.27 -6.92
N LEU A 27 -5.38 0.85 -6.38
CA LEU A 27 -4.86 0.90 -5.00
C LEU A 27 -5.97 0.68 -3.95
N ILE A 28 -7.15 1.27 -4.15
CA ILE A 28 -8.29 1.11 -3.25
C ILE A 28 -8.81 -0.34 -3.29
N ASP A 29 -8.93 -0.94 -4.47
CA ASP A 29 -9.34 -2.33 -4.63
C ASP A 29 -8.33 -3.30 -4.00
N LEU A 30 -7.03 -3.02 -4.13
CA LEU A 30 -5.98 -3.76 -3.45
C LEU A 30 -6.11 -3.67 -1.93
N ALA A 31 -6.32 -2.46 -1.39
CA ALA A 31 -6.51 -2.24 0.05
C ALA A 31 -7.75 -2.99 0.58
N ALA A 32 -8.85 -2.98 -0.17
CA ALA A 32 -10.07 -3.72 0.18
C ALA A 32 -9.81 -5.24 0.25
N ARG A 33 -9.11 -5.80 -0.74
CA ARG A 33 -8.74 -7.23 -0.76
C ARG A 33 -7.82 -7.60 0.40
N LEU A 34 -6.79 -6.79 0.67
CA LEU A 34 -5.87 -6.99 1.79
C LEU A 34 -6.62 -7.01 3.13
N LYS A 35 -7.52 -6.04 3.33
CA LYS A 35 -8.36 -5.95 4.53
C LYS A 35 -9.27 -7.17 4.69
N ALA A 36 -9.88 -7.64 3.59
CA ALA A 36 -10.72 -8.84 3.60
C ALA A 36 -9.93 -10.11 3.94
N ALA A 37 -8.75 -10.31 3.34
CA ALA A 37 -7.88 -11.45 3.61
C ALA A 37 -7.40 -11.48 5.07
N LYS A 38 -6.98 -10.33 5.61
CA LYS A 38 -6.59 -10.20 7.03
C LYS A 38 -7.76 -10.53 7.96
N ARG A 39 -8.96 -10.00 7.66
CA ARG A 39 -10.18 -10.29 8.44
C ARG A 39 -10.55 -11.78 8.41
N ALA A 40 -10.32 -12.45 7.29
CA ALA A 40 -10.60 -13.88 7.12
C ALA A 40 -9.47 -14.79 7.65
N GLY A 41 -8.35 -14.23 8.14
CA GLY A 41 -7.18 -15.01 8.55
C GLY A 41 -6.45 -15.71 7.40
N THR A 42 -6.64 -15.24 6.16
CA THR A 42 -6.08 -15.82 4.92
C THR A 42 -5.06 -14.90 4.26
N GLU A 43 -4.48 -13.97 5.02
CA GLU A 43 -3.45 -13.08 4.50
C GLU A 43 -2.18 -13.84 4.09
N VAL A 44 -1.59 -13.43 2.96
CA VAL A 44 -0.36 -14.01 2.42
C VAL A 44 0.78 -13.01 2.60
N PRO A 45 1.88 -13.37 3.28
CA PRO A 45 3.04 -12.50 3.41
C PRO A 45 3.74 -12.29 2.06
N ARG A 46 3.66 -11.07 1.49
CA ARG A 46 4.19 -10.76 0.15
C ARG A 46 5.57 -10.10 0.15
N LEU A 47 5.98 -9.47 1.25
CA LEU A 47 7.19 -8.64 1.33
C LEU A 47 8.27 -9.23 2.25
N ARG A 48 8.29 -10.56 2.43
CA ARG A 48 9.33 -11.22 3.24
C ARG A 48 10.72 -10.91 2.69
N GLY A 49 11.64 -10.54 3.58
CA GLY A 49 13.02 -10.18 3.23
C GLY A 49 13.17 -8.78 2.60
N ARG A 50 12.10 -7.96 2.57
CA ARG A 50 12.17 -6.55 2.16
C ARG A 50 12.20 -5.65 3.39
N ASN A 51 12.90 -4.53 3.29
CA ASN A 51 13.02 -3.53 4.35
C ASN A 51 12.42 -2.20 3.89
N ILE A 52 11.83 -1.47 4.83
CA ILE A 52 11.39 -0.08 4.65
C ILE A 52 12.17 0.81 5.63
N ALA A 53 12.54 2.01 5.18
CA ALA A 53 13.16 3.03 6.02
C ALA A 53 12.15 4.15 6.27
N LEU A 54 11.84 4.42 7.54
CA LEU A 54 10.88 5.44 7.94
C LEU A 54 11.62 6.66 8.50
N ILE A 55 11.60 7.77 7.76
CA ILE A 55 12.28 9.02 8.13
C ILE A 55 11.23 10.07 8.46
N PHE A 56 11.23 10.57 9.70
CA PHE A 56 10.31 11.59 10.19
C PHE A 56 11.09 12.73 10.86
N GLU A 57 11.03 13.93 10.29
CA GLU A 57 11.60 15.15 10.92
C GLU A 57 10.72 15.66 12.07
N LYS A 58 9.40 15.53 11.92
CA LYS A 58 8.40 15.90 12.93
C LYS A 58 7.65 14.67 13.42
N THR A 59 7.28 14.66 14.69
CA THR A 59 6.52 13.56 15.30
C THR A 59 5.13 13.43 14.65
N SER A 60 4.84 12.24 14.09
CA SER A 60 3.50 11.87 13.60
C SER A 60 3.18 10.42 13.97
N THR A 61 2.51 10.22 15.10
CA THR A 61 2.25 8.88 15.67
C THR A 61 1.37 8.02 14.76
N ARG A 62 0.28 8.58 14.23
CA ARG A 62 -0.65 7.82 13.38
C ARG A 62 -0.05 7.43 12.04
N THR A 63 0.75 8.31 11.44
CA THR A 63 1.41 8.01 10.18
C THR A 63 2.45 6.92 10.38
N ARG A 64 3.31 7.04 11.39
CA ARG A 64 4.34 6.03 11.68
C ARG A 64 3.73 4.64 11.90
N ALA A 65 2.74 4.54 12.79
CA ALA A 65 2.10 3.27 13.13
C ALA A 65 1.32 2.63 11.96
N ALA A 66 1.01 3.38 10.90
CA ALA A 66 0.35 2.84 9.71
C ALA A 66 1.34 2.19 8.72
N PHE A 67 2.63 2.51 8.81
CA PHE A 67 3.70 1.96 7.96
C PHE A 67 4.51 0.85 8.65
N GLU A 68 4.46 0.75 9.97
CA GLU A 68 5.01 -0.37 10.77
C GLU A 68 4.12 -1.62 10.68
#